data_AF-A0A8X6GDW9-F1
#
_entry.id   AF-A0A8X6GDW9-F1
#
_cell.length_a   1.000
_cell.length_b   1.000
_cell.length_c   1.000
_cell.angle_alpha   90.00
_cell.angle_beta   90.00
_cell.angle_gamma   90.00
#
_symmetry.space_group_name_H-M   'P 1'
#
loop_
_entity.id
_entity.type
_entity.pdbx_description
1 polymer ?
#
loop_
_entity_poly.entity_id
_entity_poly.type
_entity_poly.pdbx_seq_one_letter_code
_entity_poly.pdbx_strand_id
1 'polypeptide(L)'
;MLKRVRYLHTLRSNLRKRFYKEYLGELVRSPKVASRRKIISPGEIVIVESKNPNRMNWPLAQVIELFPGKDGVERVAKLRLASGEIIRPLQRIYPLELSASDHLIEDHHGTDIAAQNPGPTATDVLKEGKKSRWGRPLIPVKRLNL
;
A
#
# COMPACT_ATOMS: atom_id res chain seq x y z
N MET A 1 6.58 29.02 25.81
CA MET A 1 6.87 28.15 24.64
C MET A 1 7.42 29.00 23.49
N LEU A 2 8.61 28.69 22.97
CA LEU A 2 9.31 29.48 21.95
C LEU A 2 8.53 29.55 20.62
N LYS A 3 8.59 30.69 19.91
CA LYS A 3 7.88 30.91 18.62
C LYS A 3 8.19 29.81 17.58
N ARG A 4 9.44 29.36 17.51
CA ARG A 4 9.90 28.29 16.62
C ARG A 4 9.25 26.95 16.92
N VAL A 5 9.12 26.60 18.21
CA VAL A 5 8.48 25.35 18.65
C VAL A 5 7.01 25.35 18.24
N ARG A 6 6.28 26.46 18.47
CA ARG A 6 4.88 26.60 18.00
C ARG A 6 4.74 26.44 16.49
N TYR A 7 5.62 27.08 15.71
CA TYR A 7 5.63 26.95 14.25
C TYR A 7 5.80 25.49 13.79
N LEU A 8 6.76 24.76 14.36
CA LEU A 8 7.01 23.35 14.03
C LEU A 8 5.81 22.46 14.40
N HIS A 9 5.18 22.67 15.55
CA HIS A 9 3.96 21.95 15.93
C HIS A 9 2.82 22.20 14.93
N THR A 10 2.61 23.46 14.52
CA THR A 10 1.61 23.80 13.51
C THR A 10 1.89 23.14 12.17
N LEU A 11 3.15 23.19 11.71
CA LEU A 11 3.56 22.57 10.44
C LEU A 11 3.32 21.05 10.47
N ARG A 12 3.74 20.37 11.54
CA ARG A 12 3.51 18.93 11.74
C ARG A 12 2.03 18.59 11.75
N SER A 13 1.21 19.37 12.48
CA SER A 13 -0.24 19.19 12.52
C SER A 13 -0.86 19.34 11.14
N ASN A 14 -0.45 20.36 10.38
CA ASN A 14 -0.98 20.64 9.05
C ASN A 14 -0.59 19.55 8.04
N LEU A 15 0.66 19.10 8.05
CA LEU A 15 1.12 18.00 7.21
C LEU A 15 0.33 16.73 7.51
N ARG A 16 0.17 16.38 8.79
CA ARG A 16 -0.62 15.23 9.23
C ARG A 16 -2.07 15.34 8.75
N LYS A 17 -2.71 16.50 8.91
CA LYS A 17 -4.08 16.75 8.44
C LYS A 17 -4.23 16.52 6.93
N ARG A 18 -3.30 17.06 6.12
CA ARG A 18 -3.33 16.90 4.66
C ARG A 18 -3.12 15.44 4.27
N PHE A 19 -2.07 14.81 4.79
CA PHE A 19 -1.75 13.42 4.50
C PHE A 19 -2.94 12.49 4.77
N TYR A 20 -3.54 12.55 5.96
CA TYR A 20 -4.67 11.68 6.28
C TYR A 20 -5.94 12.00 5.49
N LYS A 21 -6.20 13.29 5.20
CA LYS A 21 -7.36 13.67 4.39
C LYS A 21 -7.24 13.14 2.96
N GLU A 22 -6.04 13.20 2.39
CA GLU A 22 -5.75 12.77 1.03
C GLU A 22 -5.59 11.25 0.96
N TYR A 23 -4.65 10.66 1.71
CA TYR A 23 -4.36 9.22 1.69
C TYR A 23 -5.58 8.38 2.06
N LEU A 24 -6.24 8.67 3.19
CA LEU A 24 -7.41 7.90 3.59
C LEU A 24 -8.61 8.22 2.70
N GLY A 25 -8.68 9.43 2.14
CA GLY A 25 -9.65 9.79 1.11
C GLY A 25 -9.48 8.92 -0.12
N GLU A 26 -8.24 8.72 -0.59
CA GLU A 26 -7.86 7.84 -1.69
C GLU A 26 -8.18 6.38 -1.35
N LEU A 27 -7.84 5.92 -0.15
CA LEU A 27 -8.05 4.55 0.32
C LEU A 27 -9.54 4.19 0.38
N VAL A 28 -10.39 5.12 0.84
CA VAL A 28 -11.85 4.97 0.87
C VAL A 28 -12.44 5.06 -0.54
N ARG A 29 -11.93 5.96 -1.37
CA ARG A 29 -12.49 6.25 -2.70
C ARG A 29 -12.06 5.25 -3.75
N SER A 30 -10.95 4.53 -3.61
CA SER A 30 -10.35 3.72 -4.67
C SER A 30 -11.29 2.59 -5.14
N PRO A 31 -12.03 2.77 -6.26
CA PRO A 31 -12.90 1.75 -6.82
C PRO A 31 -12.16 0.96 -7.91
N LYS A 32 -10.91 1.31 -8.25
CA LYS A 32 -10.08 0.55 -9.19
C LYS A 32 -9.60 -0.78 -8.59
N VAL A 33 -9.70 -0.90 -7.26
CA VAL A 33 -9.58 -2.13 -6.48
C VAL A 33 -10.92 -2.91 -6.46
N ALA A 34 -11.98 -2.48 -7.15
CA ALA A 34 -13.25 -3.21 -7.18
C ALA A 34 -13.17 -4.57 -7.90
N SER A 35 -12.23 -4.76 -8.85
CA SER A 35 -11.98 -6.09 -9.43
C SER A 35 -11.15 -7.01 -8.53
N ARG A 36 -10.52 -6.47 -7.48
CA ARG A 36 -9.78 -7.24 -6.48
C ARG A 36 -9.85 -6.49 -5.16
N ARG A 37 -11.01 -6.49 -4.46
CA ARG A 37 -11.05 -6.05 -3.05
C ARG A 37 -9.89 -6.79 -2.39
N LYS A 38 -8.87 -6.07 -1.92
CA LYS A 38 -7.71 -6.70 -1.31
C LYS A 38 -8.25 -7.66 -0.26
N ILE A 39 -7.99 -8.95 -0.47
CA ILE A 39 -8.55 -10.00 0.36
C ILE A 39 -7.91 -9.81 1.72
N ILE A 40 -8.70 -9.31 2.67
CA ILE A 40 -8.25 -9.12 4.03
C ILE A 40 -8.00 -10.51 4.59
N SER A 41 -6.79 -10.74 5.08
CA SER A 41 -6.40 -12.03 5.66
C SER A 41 -6.10 -11.88 7.15
N PRO A 42 -6.35 -12.92 7.96
CA PRO A 42 -5.85 -12.96 9.34
C PRO A 42 -4.35 -12.66 9.40
N GLY A 43 -3.95 -11.83 10.36
CA GLY A 43 -2.57 -11.37 10.52
C GLY A 43 -2.26 -10.01 9.87
N GLU A 44 -3.08 -9.53 8.93
CA GLU A 44 -2.86 -8.24 8.27
C GLU A 44 -3.13 -7.03 9.18
N ILE A 45 -2.42 -5.93 8.91
CA ILE A 45 -2.63 -4.65 9.58
C ILE A 45 -3.58 -3.79 8.75
N VAL A 46 -4.61 -3.27 9.40
CA VAL A 46 -5.71 -2.51 8.80
C VAL A 46 -5.99 -1.24 9.59
N ILE A 47 -6.51 -0.20 8.92
CA ILE A 47 -7.07 0.98 9.57
C ILE A 47 -8.55 0.72 9.86
N VAL A 48 -9.00 1.04 11.07
CA VAL A 48 -10.37 0.80 11.50
C VAL A 48 -11.13 2.11 11.65
N GLU A 49 -12.30 2.21 11.03
CA GLU A 49 -13.20 3.34 11.25
C GLU A 49 -13.63 3.41 12.72
N SER A 50 -13.38 4.57 13.33
CA SER A 50 -13.87 4.92 14.66
C SER A 50 -15.03 5.90 14.57
N LYS A 51 -15.89 5.93 15.59
CA LYS A 51 -17.01 6.90 15.71
C LYS A 51 -16.53 8.36 15.74
N ASN A 52 -15.24 8.61 15.97
CA ASN A 52 -14.67 9.94 15.93
C ASN A 52 -14.74 10.52 14.50
N PRO A 53 -15.33 11.71 14.28
CA PRO A 53 -15.38 12.35 12.97
C PRO A 53 -13.99 12.67 12.41
N ASN A 54 -12.98 12.80 13.28
CA ASN A 54 -11.61 13.01 12.88
C ASN A 54 -10.94 11.70 12.47
N ARG A 55 -10.90 11.48 11.15
CA ARG A 55 -10.27 10.30 10.54
C ARG A 55 -8.78 10.11 10.87
N MET A 56 -8.08 11.16 11.31
CA MET A 56 -6.68 11.03 11.78
C MET A 56 -6.53 10.19 13.04
N ASN A 57 -7.62 9.96 13.76
CA ASN A 57 -7.65 9.21 15.02
C ASN A 57 -8.22 7.80 14.83
N TRP A 58 -8.42 7.36 13.58
CA TRP A 58 -8.81 5.99 13.31
C TRP A 58 -7.66 5.05 13.70
N PRO A 59 -7.90 4.06 14.58
CA PRO A 59 -6.85 3.20 15.08
C PRO A 59 -6.38 2.21 14.01
N LEU A 60 -5.12 1.82 14.13
CA LEU A 60 -4.58 0.64 13.46
C LEU A 60 -4.94 -0.61 14.26
N ALA A 61 -5.22 -1.70 13.56
CA ALA A 61 -5.54 -2.98 14.15
C ALA A 61 -4.93 -4.13 13.35
N GLN A 62 -4.68 -5.24 14.03
CA GLN A 62 -4.37 -6.50 13.37
C GLN A 62 -5.65 -7.33 13.23
N VAL A 63 -5.86 -7.94 12.07
CA VAL A 63 -6.96 -8.90 11.87
C VAL A 63 -6.62 -10.19 12.59
N ILE A 64 -7.50 -10.63 13.49
CA ILE A 64 -7.37 -11.91 14.21
C ILE A 64 -8.12 -13.00 13.45
N GLU A 65 -9.37 -12.74 13.10
CA GLU A 65 -10.29 -13.75 12.58
C GLU A 65 -11.36 -13.07 11.71
N LEU A 66 -11.89 -13.82 10.74
CA LEU A 66 -12.97 -13.41 9.84
C LEU A 66 -14.17 -14.31 10.05
N PHE A 67 -15.36 -13.71 10.14
CA PHE A 67 -16.61 -14.42 10.35
C PHE A 67 -17.47 -14.38 9.09
N PRO A 68 -17.84 -15.56 8.55
CA PRO A 68 -18.77 -15.66 7.43
C PRO A 68 -20.22 -15.42 7.86
N GLY A 69 -21.03 -14.93 6.94
CA GLY A 69 -22.49 -14.91 7.05
C GLY A 69 -23.13 -16.27 6.74
N LYS A 70 -24.45 -16.31 6.68
CA LYS A 70 -25.22 -17.53 6.36
C LYS A 70 -24.94 -18.10 4.97
N ASP A 71 -24.49 -17.25 4.05
CA ASP A 71 -24.11 -17.58 2.67
C ASP A 71 -22.61 -17.92 2.53
N GLY A 72 -21.88 -18.05 3.64
CA GLY A 72 -20.44 -18.34 3.64
C GLY A 72 -19.54 -17.13 3.34
N VAL A 73 -20.13 -15.94 3.07
CA VAL A 73 -19.35 -14.75 2.73
C VAL A 73 -18.91 -14.01 3.99
N GLU A 74 -17.61 -13.83 4.14
CA GLU A 74 -17.00 -13.04 5.23
C GLU A 74 -17.49 -11.59 5.19
N ARG A 75 -18.02 -11.12 6.33
CA ARG A 75 -18.55 -9.75 6.47
C ARG A 75 -18.04 -9.03 7.69
N VAL A 76 -17.51 -9.76 8.65
CA VAL A 76 -17.13 -9.24 9.97
C VAL A 76 -15.73 -9.75 10.30
N ALA A 77 -14.91 -8.89 10.90
CA ALA A 77 -13.59 -9.25 11.37
C ALA A 77 -13.47 -9.01 12.88
N LYS A 78 -12.78 -9.92 13.56
CA LYS A 78 -12.23 -9.72 14.91
C LYS A 78 -10.87 -9.05 14.77
N LEU A 79 -10.66 -7.96 15.49
CA LEU A 79 -9.50 -7.09 15.36
C LEU A 79 -8.82 -6.88 16.70
N ARG A 80 -7.49 -6.91 16.71
CA ARG A 80 -6.64 -6.56 17.86
C ARG A 80 -6.16 -5.13 17.75
N LEU A 81 -6.56 -4.27 18.68
CA LEU A 81 -6.02 -2.93 18.88
C LEU A 81 -5.12 -2.92 20.13
N ALA A 82 -4.33 -1.86 20.28
CA ALA A 82 -3.59 -1.62 21.52
C ALA A 82 -4.50 -1.52 22.76
N SER A 83 -5.75 -1.08 22.58
CA SER A 83 -6.74 -0.94 23.65
C SER A 83 -7.53 -2.24 23.94
N GLY A 84 -7.30 -3.31 23.19
CA GLY A 84 -8.04 -4.57 23.30
C GLY A 84 -8.65 -5.03 21.98
N GLU A 85 -9.54 -6.01 22.06
CA GLU A 85 -10.16 -6.63 20.89
C GLU A 85 -11.51 -5.99 20.56
N ILE A 86 -11.78 -5.80 19.26
CA ILE A 86 -13.06 -5.28 18.79
C ILE A 86 -13.54 -6.09 17.59
N ILE A 87 -14.85 -6.08 17.38
CA ILE A 87 -15.48 -6.69 16.22
C ILE A 87 -16.06 -5.59 15.32
N ARG A 88 -15.74 -5.64 14.02
CA ARG A 88 -16.18 -4.64 13.05
C ARG A 88 -16.57 -5.27 11.70
N PRO A 89 -17.60 -4.74 11.02
CA PRO A 89 -17.87 -5.10 9.64
C PRO A 89 -16.71 -4.74 8.73
N LEU A 90 -16.44 -5.54 7.70
CA LEU A 90 -15.38 -5.30 6.71
C LEU A 90 -15.53 -3.95 5.99
N GLN A 91 -16.75 -3.44 5.87
CA GLN A 91 -17.02 -2.10 5.31
C GLN A 91 -16.39 -0.95 6.12
N ARG A 92 -16.07 -1.19 7.39
CA ARG A 92 -15.45 -0.25 8.32
C ARG A 92 -13.95 -0.50 8.52
N ILE A 93 -13.37 -1.35 7.68
CA ILE A 93 -11.99 -1.79 7.74
C ILE A 93 -11.33 -1.43 6.42
N TYR A 94 -10.20 -0.73 6.52
CA TYR A 94 -9.46 -0.25 5.36
C TYR A 94 -8.10 -0.93 5.34
N PRO A 95 -7.87 -1.88 4.42
CA PRO A 95 -6.57 -2.54 4.30
C PRO A 95 -5.53 -1.54 3.82
N LEU A 96 -4.30 -1.68 4.32
CA LEU A 96 -3.18 -0.88 3.85
C LEU A 96 -2.72 -1.34 2.47
N GLU A 97 -2.01 -0.48 1.73
CA GLU A 97 -1.52 -0.80 0.38
C GLU A 97 -0.44 -1.89 0.38
N LEU A 98 0.19 -2.17 1.53
CA LEU A 98 1.28 -3.15 1.67
C LEU A 98 0.73 -4.52 2.04
N SER A 99 1.09 -5.57 1.30
CA SER A 99 0.92 -6.96 1.72
C SER A 99 2.27 -7.57 2.08
N ALA A 100 2.31 -8.49 3.04
CA ALA A 100 3.56 -9.16 3.42
C ALA A 100 4.22 -9.90 2.23
N SER A 101 3.41 -10.30 1.24
CA SER A 101 3.86 -10.92 -0.01
C SER A 101 4.53 -9.97 -1.01
N ASP A 102 4.40 -8.65 -0.86
CA ASP A 102 5.01 -7.69 -1.79
C ASP A 102 6.54 -7.54 -1.63
N HIS A 103 7.11 -8.15 -0.57
CA HIS A 103 8.56 -8.10 -0.27
C HIS A 103 9.40 -9.20 -0.95
N LEU A 104 8.80 -10.05 -1.79
CA LEU A 104 9.53 -11.07 -2.57
C LEU A 104 10.01 -10.55 -3.94
N ILE A 105 10.38 -9.27 -4.04
CA ILE A 105 11.17 -8.84 -5.20
C ILE A 105 12.57 -9.39 -4.97
N GLU A 106 12.83 -10.55 -5.56
CA GLU A 106 14.13 -11.22 -5.59
C GLU A 106 15.22 -10.22 -5.95
N ASP A 107 16.17 -10.04 -5.04
CA ASP A 107 17.46 -9.48 -5.36
C ASP A 107 18.14 -10.45 -6.35
N HIS A 108 17.90 -10.27 -7.65
CA HIS A 108 18.72 -10.89 -8.68
C HIS A 108 20.10 -10.22 -8.64
N HIS A 109 20.92 -10.64 -7.68
CA HIS A 109 22.36 -10.48 -7.73
C HIS A 109 22.84 -11.20 -9.00
N GLY A 110 23.46 -10.44 -9.91
CA GLY A 110 23.97 -10.95 -11.17
C GLY A 110 24.85 -12.18 -10.93
N THR A 111 24.40 -13.32 -11.44
CA THR A 111 25.28 -14.46 -11.66
C THR A 111 25.75 -14.34 -13.09
N ASP A 112 27.00 -13.91 -13.26
CA ASP A 112 27.70 -13.95 -14.53
C ASP A 112 27.82 -15.42 -14.97
N ILE A 113 26.98 -15.86 -15.90
CA ILE A 113 27.18 -17.13 -16.59
C ILE A 113 27.86 -16.84 -17.92
N ALA A 114 29.09 -17.34 -18.00
CA ALA A 114 30.00 -17.24 -19.12
C ALA A 114 29.41 -17.80 -20.43
N ALA A 115 29.89 -17.21 -21.52
CA ALA A 115 29.58 -17.44 -22.91
C ALA A 115 29.57 -18.93 -23.36
N GLN A 116 28.54 -19.30 -24.13
CA GLN A 116 28.69 -20.05 -25.38
C GLN A 116 27.46 -19.84 -26.31
N ASN A 117 27.75 -19.33 -27.51
CA ASN A 117 26.86 -19.07 -28.67
C ASN A 117 26.75 -20.36 -29.54
N PRO A 118 25.82 -20.54 -30.53
CA PRO A 118 25.46 -19.58 -31.60
C PRO A 118 23.98 -19.51 -32.07
N GLY A 119 23.63 -18.44 -32.83
CA GLY A 119 22.29 -18.08 -33.36
C GLY A 119 21.84 -18.87 -34.61
N PRO A 120 21.00 -18.37 -35.56
CA PRO A 120 20.39 -17.03 -35.73
C PRO A 120 18.87 -17.04 -36.03
N THR A 121 18.21 -15.88 -36.08
CA THR A 121 17.25 -15.44 -37.16
C THR A 121 16.52 -14.17 -36.73
N ALA A 122 16.55 -13.17 -37.60
CA ALA A 122 15.97 -11.85 -37.42
C ALA A 122 14.44 -11.87 -37.34
N THR A 123 13.87 -11.06 -36.45
CA THR A 123 12.60 -10.35 -36.69
C THR A 123 12.51 -9.18 -35.73
N ASP A 124 12.12 -8.04 -36.28
CA ASP A 124 12.09 -6.72 -35.67
C ASP A 124 11.21 -6.65 -34.42
N VAL A 125 11.76 -6.16 -33.30
CA VAL A 125 10.96 -5.74 -32.15
C VAL A 125 11.27 -4.29 -31.82
N LEU A 126 10.28 -3.45 -32.08
CA LEU A 126 10.22 -2.04 -31.71
C LEU A 126 10.63 -1.86 -30.24
N LYS A 127 11.66 -1.05 -29.99
CA LYS A 127 12.11 -0.69 -28.64
C LYS A 127 11.02 0.12 -27.92
N GLU A 128 10.19 -0.53 -27.11
CA GLU A 128 9.41 0.18 -26.09
C GLU A 128 10.36 0.70 -25.01
N GLY A 129 10.59 2.01 -25.01
CA GLY A 129 11.25 2.68 -23.89
C GLY A 129 10.47 2.42 -22.60
N LYS A 130 11.19 2.21 -21.48
CA LYS A 130 10.55 2.00 -20.16
C LYS A 130 9.64 3.20 -19.86
N LYS A 131 8.33 2.96 -19.74
CA LYS A 131 7.34 3.97 -19.38
C LYS A 131 7.05 3.88 -17.88
N SER A 132 6.76 5.02 -17.27
CA SER A 132 6.18 5.07 -15.94
C SER A 132 4.79 4.45 -15.94
N ARG A 133 4.28 4.12 -14.75
CA ARG A 133 2.89 3.67 -14.52
C ARG A 133 1.80 4.61 -15.04
N TRP A 134 2.14 5.83 -15.46
CA TRP A 134 1.24 6.82 -16.08
C TRP A 134 1.56 7.06 -17.57
N GLY A 135 2.28 6.14 -18.22
CA GLY A 135 2.59 6.18 -19.65
C GLY A 135 3.71 7.14 -20.06
N ARG A 136 4.29 7.91 -19.12
CA ARG A 136 5.40 8.84 -19.45
C ARG A 136 6.70 8.08 -19.69
N PRO A 137 7.47 8.39 -20.76
CA PRO A 137 8.76 7.75 -21.00
C PRO A 137 9.77 8.11 -19.91
N LEU A 138 10.48 7.11 -19.39
CA LEU A 138 11.55 7.30 -18.41
C LEU A 138 12.85 7.66 -19.11
N ILE A 139 13.49 8.74 -18.68
CA ILE A 139 14.81 9.16 -19.17
C ILE A 139 15.87 8.47 -18.30
N PRO A 140 16.73 7.61 -18.85
CA PRO A 140 17.80 6.98 -18.08
C PRO A 140 18.83 8.02 -17.65
N VAL A 141 19.18 8.02 -16.35
CA VAL A 141 20.20 8.90 -15.79
C VAL A 141 21.57 8.37 -16.19
N LYS A 142 22.41 9.19 -16.82
CA LYS A 142 23.78 8.81 -17.16
C LYS A 142 24.60 8.73 -15.87
N ARG A 143 25.19 7.56 -15.59
CA ARG A 143 26.19 7.44 -14.52
C ARG A 143 27.39 8.31 -14.90
N LEU A 144 27.82 9.17 -13.97
CA LEU A 144 29.13 9.80 -14.02
C LEU A 144 30.15 8.71 -13.69
N ASN A 145 31.05 8.44 -14.63
CA ASN A 145 32.24 7.64 -14.35
C ASN A 145 33.19 8.55 -13.54
N LEU A 146 33.45 8.20 -12.28
CA LEU A 146 34.59 8.72 -11.53
C LEU A 146 35.87 8.06 -12.03
#